data_AF-A0A966A8T4-F1
#
_entry.id   AF-A0A966A8T4-F1
#
_cell.length_a   1.000
_cell.length_b   1.000
_cell.length_c   1.000
_cell.angle_alpha   90.00
_cell.angle_beta   90.00
_cell.angle_gamma   90.00
#
_symmetry.space_group_name_H-M   'P 1'
#
loop_
_entity.id
_entity.type
_entity.pdbx_description
1 polymer ?
#
loop_
_entity_poly.entity_id
_entity_poly.type
_entity_poly.pdbx_seq_one_letter_code
_entity_poly.pdbx_strand_id
1 'polypeptide(L)'
;MDIAADDSSALILTYRGVYFYSRNNDENWSAAFRRPPLELLLRRIRDVESITFGPDTSHAFVTAEGRNAPIVRIDLTGVFNQ
;
A
#
# COMPACT_ATOMS: atom_id res chain seq x y z
N MET A 1 4.13 -3.95 -5.45
CA MET A 1 3.09 -4.48 -4.56
C MET A 1 3.75 -5.08 -3.35
N ASP A 2 3.06 -5.15 -2.22
CA ASP A 2 3.59 -5.77 -1.00
C ASP A 2 2.47 -6.31 -0.12
N ILE A 3 2.76 -7.31 0.70
CA ILE A 3 1.86 -7.88 1.71
C ILE A 3 2.47 -7.63 3.09
N ALA A 4 1.65 -7.14 4.01
CA ALA A 4 2.07 -6.87 5.38
C ALA A 4 2.59 -8.14 6.06
N ALA A 5 3.57 -8.00 6.95
CA ALA A 5 4.22 -9.14 7.60
C ALA A 5 3.27 -9.99 8.47
N ASP A 6 2.18 -9.40 8.94
CA ASP A 6 1.12 -10.05 9.70
C ASP A 6 0.03 -10.69 8.82
N ASP A 7 0.20 -10.65 7.48
CA ASP A 7 -0.73 -11.18 6.48
C ASP A 7 -2.13 -10.53 6.56
N SER A 8 -2.26 -9.35 7.19
CA SER A 8 -3.55 -8.66 7.41
C SER A 8 -3.92 -7.70 6.29
N SER A 9 -2.96 -7.31 5.45
CA SER A 9 -3.19 -6.30 4.42
C SER A 9 -2.19 -6.35 3.27
N ALA A 10 -2.59 -5.78 2.14
CA ALA A 10 -1.77 -5.69 0.93
C ALA A 10 -1.83 -4.28 0.34
N LEU A 11 -0.69 -3.85 -0.23
CA LEU A 11 -0.56 -2.63 -1.01
C LEU A 11 -0.33 -2.99 -2.47
N ILE A 12 -1.20 -2.49 -3.35
CA ILE A 12 -1.04 -2.59 -4.80
C ILE A 12 -0.80 -1.19 -5.36
N LEU A 13 0.40 -0.98 -5.90
CA LEU A 13 0.74 0.22 -6.65
C LEU A 13 0.39 0.02 -8.13
N THR A 14 -0.24 1.03 -8.72
CA THR A 14 -0.53 1.12 -10.15
C THR A 14 -0.18 2.53 -10.63
N TYR A 15 -0.21 2.76 -11.95
CA TYR A 15 -0.09 4.12 -12.51
C TYR A 15 -1.19 5.08 -12.07
N ARG A 16 -2.34 4.59 -11.58
CA ARG A 16 -3.44 5.42 -11.11
C ARG A 16 -3.30 5.84 -9.64
N GLY A 17 -2.65 5.00 -8.84
CA GLY A 17 -2.53 5.21 -7.40
C GLY A 17 -2.18 3.94 -6.64
N VAL A 18 -2.26 4.06 -5.31
CA VAL A 18 -2.02 2.97 -4.37
C VAL A 18 -3.35 2.48 -3.83
N TYR A 19 -3.52 1.17 -3.81
CA TYR A 19 -4.71 0.51 -3.30
C TYR A 19 -4.33 -0.32 -2.08
N PHE A 20 -4.98 -0.04 -0.95
CA PHE A 20 -4.88 -0.80 0.27
C PHE A 20 -6.03 -1.80 0.36
N TYR A 21 -5.70 -3.08 0.52
CA TYR A 21 -6.64 -4.14 0.78
C TYR A 21 -6.44 -4.65 2.20
N SER A 22 -7.48 -4.66 3.02
CA SER A 22 -7.51 -5.44 4.25
C SER A 22 -7.84 -6.89 3.94
N ARG A 23 -7.40 -7.83 4.78
CA ARG A 23 -7.77 -9.25 4.74
C ARG A 23 -8.24 -9.68 6.12
N ASN A 24 -9.39 -10.36 6.18
CA ASN A 24 -9.85 -10.96 7.43
C ASN A 24 -9.07 -12.24 7.73
N ASN A 25 -8.92 -12.61 9.01
CA ASN A 25 -8.09 -13.76 9.43
C ASN A 25 -8.39 -15.09 8.70
N ASP A 26 -9.65 -15.33 8.34
CA ASP A 26 -10.10 -16.56 7.66
C ASP A 26 -10.36 -16.38 6.14
N GLU A 27 -10.07 -15.19 5.60
CA GLU A 27 -10.29 -14.86 4.20
C GLU A 27 -9.02 -15.14 3.38
N ASN A 28 -9.16 -15.85 2.26
CA ASN A 28 -8.02 -15.99 1.34
C ASN A 28 -7.80 -14.71 0.51
N TRP A 29 -6.59 -14.53 -0.01
CA TRP A 29 -6.24 -13.34 -0.79
C TRP A 29 -7.12 -13.11 -2.03
N SER A 30 -7.59 -14.18 -2.69
CA SER A 30 -8.50 -14.03 -3.84
C SER A 30 -9.83 -13.40 -3.44
N ALA A 31 -10.36 -13.74 -2.26
CA ALA A 31 -11.58 -13.13 -1.73
C ALA A 31 -11.32 -11.67 -1.29
N ALA A 32 -10.21 -11.41 -0.59
CA ALA A 32 -9.85 -10.05 -0.16
C ALA A 32 -9.72 -9.08 -1.34
N PHE A 33 -9.07 -9.48 -2.44
CA PHE A 33 -8.91 -8.65 -3.64
C PHE A 33 -10.21 -8.41 -4.43
N ARG A 34 -11.30 -9.13 -4.13
CA ARG A 34 -12.61 -8.87 -4.73
C ARG A 34 -13.40 -7.78 -3.99
N ARG A 35 -13.01 -7.44 -2.75
CA ARG A 35 -13.62 -6.34 -2.02
C ARG A 35 -13.05 -5.00 -2.51
N PRO A 36 -13.83 -3.91 -2.46
CA PRO A 36 -13.32 -2.60 -2.80
C PRO A 36 -12.11 -2.23 -1.92
N PRO A 37 -10.97 -1.82 -2.50
CA PRO A 37 -9.84 -1.32 -1.72
C PRO A 37 -10.09 0.10 -1.22
N LEU A 38 -9.28 0.53 -0.26
CA LEU A 38 -9.09 1.96 -0.01
C LEU A 38 -8.06 2.52 -1.00
N GLU A 39 -8.43 3.57 -1.73
CA GLU A 39 -7.54 4.27 -2.65
C GLU A 39 -6.76 5.38 -1.92
N LEU A 40 -5.43 5.31 -1.98
CA LEU A 40 -4.50 6.30 -1.44
C LEU A 40 -3.91 7.13 -2.59
N LEU A 41 -4.19 8.44 -2.56
CA LEU A 41 -3.75 9.37 -3.61
C LEU A 41 -2.32 9.87 -3.36
N LEU A 42 -1.40 9.54 -4.27
CA LEU A 42 -0.03 10.05 -4.28
C LEU A 42 0.03 11.42 -4.97
N ARG A 43 -0.56 12.44 -4.34
CA ARG A 43 -0.77 13.77 -4.95
C ARG A 43 0.50 14.52 -5.41
N ARG A 44 1.71 14.06 -5.07
CA ARG A 44 2.97 14.79 -5.30
C ARG A 44 4.12 13.97 -5.87
N ILE A 45 3.95 12.68 -6.11
CA ILE A 45 5.02 11.83 -6.66
C ILE A 45 4.50 11.20 -7.94
N ARG A 46 5.22 11.44 -9.02
CA ARG A 46 4.96 10.85 -10.34
C ARG A 46 5.90 9.67 -10.54
N ASP A 47 5.52 8.76 -11.43
CA ASP A 47 6.39 7.66 -11.90
C ASP A 47 6.94 6.82 -10.74
N VAL A 48 6.06 6.52 -9.78
CA VAL A 48 6.34 5.61 -8.67
C VAL A 48 6.28 4.17 -9.16
N GLU A 49 7.31 3.40 -8.84
CA GLU A 49 7.48 2.04 -9.37
C GLU A 49 7.56 0.98 -8.26
N SER A 50 7.81 1.40 -7.01
CA SER A 50 7.90 0.48 -5.89
C SER A 50 7.21 1.02 -4.65
N ILE A 51 6.58 0.11 -3.92
CA ILE A 51 5.94 0.34 -2.63
C ILE A 51 6.19 -0.85 -1.71
N THR A 52 6.40 -0.58 -0.43
CA THR A 52 6.52 -1.61 0.62
C THR A 52 5.96 -1.10 1.94
N PHE A 53 5.50 -2.01 2.80
CA PHE A 53 5.15 -1.71 4.18
C PHE A 53 6.38 -1.35 5.00
N GLY A 54 6.17 -0.50 6.01
CA GLY A 54 7.06 -0.40 7.14
C GLY A 54 6.98 -1.65 8.04
N PRO A 55 7.98 -1.87 8.92
CA PRO A 55 8.06 -3.06 9.76
C PRO A 55 6.90 -3.22 10.75
N ASP A 56 6.22 -2.13 11.10
CA ASP A 56 5.10 -2.08 12.04
C ASP A 56 3.74 -1.94 11.34
N THR A 57 3.70 -2.07 10.01
CA THR A 57 2.51 -1.93 9.13
C THR A 57 1.72 -0.62 9.29
N SER A 58 2.20 0.33 10.09
CA SER A 58 1.56 1.63 10.36
C SER A 58 1.79 2.63 9.23
N HIS A 59 2.72 2.33 8.33
CA HIS A 59 3.11 3.18 7.23
C HIS A 59 3.59 2.34 6.03
N ALA A 60 3.72 3.01 4.89
CA ALA A 60 4.35 2.49 3.69
C ALA A 60 5.46 3.42 3.23
N PHE A 61 6.39 2.87 2.46
CA PHE A 61 7.37 3.63 1.69
C PHE A 61 7.10 3.47 0.21
N VAL A 62 7.15 4.57 -0.53
CA VAL A 62 7.07 4.59 -1.99
C VAL A 62 8.31 5.26 -2.56
N THR A 63 8.78 4.78 -3.70
CA THR A 63 9.87 5.40 -4.46
C THR A 63 9.60 5.37 -5.95
N ALA A 64 10.26 6.28 -6.67
CA ALA A 64 10.19 6.44 -8.11
C ALA A 64 11.41 5.84 -8.82
N GLU A 65 11.33 5.74 -10.15
CA GLU A 65 12.50 5.44 -10.97
C GLU A 65 13.47 6.63 -11.03
N GLY A 66 14.76 6.35 -11.17
CA GLY A 66 15.79 7.35 -11.46
C GLY A 66 16.92 7.46 -10.42
N ARG A 67 17.90 8.30 -10.72
CA ARG A 67 19.06 8.54 -9.83
C ARG A 67 18.64 9.46 -8.68
N ASN A 68 18.94 9.06 -7.45
CA ASN A 68 18.56 9.77 -6.22
C ASN A 68 17.03 9.93 -6.07
N ALA A 69 16.26 8.92 -6.49
CA ALA A 69 14.81 8.93 -6.34
C ALA A 69 14.43 9.08 -4.85
N PRO A 70 13.46 9.96 -4.53
CA PRO A 70 13.03 10.17 -3.16
C PRO A 70 12.32 8.93 -2.62
N ILE A 71 12.61 8.59 -1.36
CA ILE A 71 11.81 7.63 -0.59
C ILE A 71 10.82 8.45 0.24
N VAL A 72 9.52 8.24 0.01
CA VAL A 72 8.46 8.96 0.71
C VAL A 72 7.69 8.01 1.60
N ARG A 73 7.47 8.44 2.85
CA ARG A 73 6.65 7.74 3.83
C ARG A 73 5.19 8.15 3.70
N ILE A 74 4.30 7.17 3.70
CA ILE A 74 2.84 7.33 3.71
C ILE A 74 2.33 6.77 5.03
N ASP A 75 1.62 7.58 5.81
CA ASP A 75 1.00 7.13 7.05
C ASP A 75 -0.29 6.36 6.75
N LEU A 76 -0.44 5.16 7.32
CA LEU A 76 -1.61 4.28 7.16
C LEU A 76 -2.48 4.25 8.42
N THR A 77 -2.10 4.90 9.52
CA THR A 77 -2.87 4.86 10.78
C THR A 77 -4.32 5.34 10.63
N GLY A 78 -4.58 6.29 9.71
CA GLY A 78 -5.93 6.76 9.39
C GLY A 78 -6.77 5.82 8.52
N VAL A 79 -6.19 4.73 8.01
CA VAL A 79 -6.84 3.74 7.13
C VAL A 79 -7.57 2.66 7.92
N PHE A 80 -7.11 2.35 9.13
CA PHE A 80 -7.64 1.25 9.95
C PHE A 80 -8.94 1.56 10.72
N ASN A 81 -9.43 2.80 10.66
CA ASN A 81 -10.62 3.26 11.39
C ASN A 81 -11.89 3.40 10.51
N GLN A 82 -11.95 2.72 9.36
CA GLN A 82 -13.11 2.71 8.46
C GLN A 82 -13.66 1.30 8.26
#